data_AF-A0A7S1LB12-F1
#
_entry.id   AF-A0A7S1LB12-F1
#
_cell.length_a   1.000
_cell.length_b   1.000
_cell.length_c   1.000
_cell.angle_alpha   90.00
_cell.angle_beta   90.00
_cell.angle_gamma   90.00
#
_symmetry.space_group_name_H-M   'P 1'
#
loop_
_entity.id
_entity.type
_entity.pdbx_description
1 polymer ?
#
loop_
_entity_poly.entity_id
_entity_poly.type
_entity_poly.pdbx_seq_one_letter_code
_entity_poly.pdbx_strand_id
1 'polypeptide(L)'
;VNLLVQGGFCIAIIGGLLSDSYSYEQLSDLLRFRLSEAHNIQFADPTTHQSLVSQICQHSASLPWAAAQVSATDAVDTYQGSHLGVLLCLLALGLWFLRMALELQVSISLVLAIWFVPAGRQTALTTLPGRERRVALTEISRIRRVSILLLSVFRIGIAVTLGATGMVYLVRTVDPSNLILNAMALAFILDVDELLYAVFAPPRVKQLMKVLEPLPTCALTVAPRFRTIAAPLKLCTVVALLVMTYITMLGPFYGRVMMASAILCSGKQDFVYGLNHASGIMEVTASARGSTGGLAGPGEHCPAVFAVAFPELLSEESPRFNMSPWLVPALSWDSVRGFRELR
;
A
#
# COMPACT_ATOMS: atom_id res chain seq x y z
N VAL A 1 -26.84 -11.69 7.51
CA VAL A 1 -25.95 -12.26 6.46
C VAL A 1 -25.01 -11.21 5.94
N ASN A 2 -25.47 -10.13 5.27
CA ASN A 2 -24.57 -9.12 4.70
C ASN A 2 -23.50 -8.57 5.68
N LEU A 3 -23.94 -8.07 6.85
CA LEU A 3 -23.03 -7.55 7.88
C LEU A 3 -22.02 -8.60 8.37
N LEU A 4 -22.40 -9.88 8.43
CA LEU A 4 -21.51 -10.96 8.87
C LEU A 4 -20.45 -11.25 7.82
N VAL A 5 -20.84 -11.28 6.53
CA VAL A 5 -19.92 -11.53 5.43
C VAL A 5 -18.93 -10.38 5.29
N GLN A 6 -19.41 -9.14 5.24
CA GLN A 6 -18.53 -7.97 5.14
C GLN A 6 -17.65 -7.81 6.40
N GLY A 7 -18.19 -8.05 7.59
CA GLY A 7 -17.41 -8.07 8.83
C GLY A 7 -16.31 -9.14 8.82
N GLY A 8 -16.62 -10.34 8.30
CA GLY A 8 -15.63 -11.41 8.12
C GLY A 8 -14.49 -11.01 7.18
N PHE A 9 -14.79 -10.36 6.06
CA PHE A 9 -13.77 -9.82 5.16
C PHE A 9 -12.91 -8.73 5.82
N CYS A 10 -13.52 -7.80 6.58
CA CYS A 10 -12.76 -6.79 7.32
C CYS A 10 -11.78 -7.44 8.32
N ILE A 11 -12.23 -8.47 9.06
CA ILE A 11 -11.38 -9.21 9.99
C ILE A 11 -10.23 -9.91 9.24
N ALA A 12 -10.53 -10.57 8.11
CA ALA A 12 -9.52 -11.26 7.31
C ALA A 12 -8.46 -10.28 6.77
N ILE A 13 -8.88 -9.10 6.28
CA ILE A 13 -7.95 -8.08 5.78
C ILE A 13 -7.08 -7.55 6.92
N ILE A 14 -7.69 -7.19 8.05
CA ILE A 14 -6.95 -6.64 9.21
C ILE A 14 -5.96 -7.66 9.78
N GLY A 15 -6.38 -8.92 9.91
CA GLY A 15 -5.57 -9.96 10.53
C GLY A 15 -4.50 -10.57 9.62
N GLY A 16 -4.70 -10.60 8.30
CA GLY A 16 -3.84 -11.35 7.39
C GLY A 16 -3.10 -10.53 6.34
N LEU A 17 -3.67 -9.42 5.87
CA LEU A 17 -3.18 -8.72 4.67
C LEU A 17 -2.46 -7.40 4.97
N LEU A 18 -2.47 -6.92 6.22
CA LEU A 18 -1.82 -5.66 6.60
C LEU A 18 -0.37 -5.83 7.09
N SER A 19 0.33 -6.92 6.81
CA SER A 19 1.75 -7.02 7.17
C SER A 19 2.59 -5.95 6.43
N ASP A 20 3.43 -5.21 7.16
CA ASP A 20 4.36 -4.25 6.57
C ASP A 20 5.65 -4.95 6.17
N SER A 21 5.86 -5.16 4.86
CA SER A 21 7.05 -5.84 4.34
C SER A 21 8.36 -5.08 4.59
N TYR A 22 8.29 -3.77 4.87
CA TYR A 22 9.48 -2.93 5.06
C TYR A 22 9.40 -2.14 6.37
N SER A 23 9.12 -2.84 7.48
CA SER A 23 9.25 -2.26 8.82
C SER A 23 10.71 -1.90 9.15
N TYR A 24 10.92 -1.05 10.16
CA TYR A 24 12.28 -0.72 10.62
C TYR A 24 13.07 -1.93 11.12
N GLU A 25 12.36 -2.93 11.65
CA GLU A 25 12.96 -4.21 12.08
C GLU A 25 13.50 -4.98 10.87
N GLN A 26 12.70 -5.10 9.80
CA GLN A 26 13.14 -5.72 8.53
C GLN A 26 14.35 -5.01 7.94
N LEU A 27 14.39 -3.67 7.96
CA LEU A 27 15.56 -2.90 7.50
C LEU A 27 16.82 -3.20 8.35
N SER A 28 16.67 -3.36 9.66
CA SER A 28 17.76 -3.78 10.54
C SER A 28 18.24 -5.20 10.22
N ASP A 29 17.33 -6.10 9.87
CA ASP A 29 17.68 -7.48 9.52
C ASP A 29 18.39 -7.54 8.16
N LEU A 30 18.02 -6.71 7.19
CA LEU A 30 18.77 -6.55 5.95
C LEU A 30 20.20 -6.04 6.20
N LEU A 31 20.36 -5.11 7.13
CA LEU A 31 21.69 -4.61 7.52
C LEU A 31 22.52 -5.72 8.20
N ARG A 32 21.92 -6.47 9.13
CA ARG A 32 22.58 -7.60 9.79
C ARG A 32 23.01 -8.65 8.77
N PHE A 33 22.10 -9.04 7.87
CA PHE A 33 22.38 -9.96 6.77
C PHE A 33 23.55 -9.47 5.91
N ARG A 34 23.58 -8.17 5.58
CA ARG A 34 24.69 -7.60 4.81
C ARG A 34 26.03 -7.75 5.53
N LEU A 35 26.05 -7.53 6.85
CA LEU A 35 27.27 -7.59 7.64
C LEU A 35 27.71 -9.04 7.94
N SER A 36 26.78 -9.97 8.16
CA SER A 36 27.10 -11.34 8.61
C SER A 36 27.19 -12.37 7.47
N GLU A 37 26.29 -12.32 6.50
CA GLU A 37 26.17 -13.37 5.47
C GLU A 37 26.65 -12.89 4.11
N ALA A 38 26.30 -11.66 3.72
CA ALA A 38 26.39 -11.23 2.33
C ALA A 38 27.82 -11.09 1.77
N HIS A 39 28.82 -11.06 2.64
CA HIS A 39 30.23 -11.05 2.30
C HIS A 39 30.97 -12.29 2.82
N ASN A 40 30.28 -13.27 3.41
CA ASN A 40 30.94 -14.45 3.95
C ASN A 40 31.31 -15.43 2.82
N ILE A 41 32.55 -15.91 2.82
CA ILE A 41 33.09 -16.83 1.80
C ILE A 41 32.30 -18.13 1.67
N GLN A 42 31.62 -18.59 2.74
CA GLN A 42 30.76 -19.79 2.71
C GLN A 42 29.58 -19.65 1.76
N PHE A 43 29.17 -18.42 1.52
CA PHE A 43 28.02 -18.03 0.71
C PHE A 43 28.44 -17.45 -0.65
N ALA A 44 29.73 -17.28 -0.90
CA ALA A 44 30.22 -16.83 -2.21
C ALA A 44 29.98 -17.91 -3.28
N ASP A 45 29.78 -17.49 -4.53
CA ASP A 45 29.64 -18.46 -5.63
C ASP A 45 31.00 -19.13 -5.91
N PRO A 46 31.10 -20.46 -5.80
CA PRO A 46 32.35 -21.17 -6.02
C PRO A 46 32.84 -21.11 -7.48
N THR A 47 31.95 -20.82 -8.43
CA THR A 47 32.27 -20.82 -9.87
C THR A 47 32.65 -19.44 -10.36
N THR A 48 31.83 -18.41 -10.07
CA THR A 48 32.11 -17.04 -10.50
C THR A 48 33.02 -16.29 -9.54
N HIS A 49 33.27 -16.83 -8.34
CA HIS A 49 34.01 -16.18 -7.26
C HIS A 49 33.44 -14.81 -6.86
N GLN A 50 32.15 -14.58 -7.07
CA GLN A 50 31.47 -13.35 -6.69
C GLN A 50 30.96 -13.45 -5.25
N SER A 51 30.98 -12.32 -4.54
CA SER A 51 30.25 -12.19 -3.28
C SER A 51 28.75 -12.38 -3.49
N LEU A 52 28.04 -12.80 -2.45
CA LEU A 52 26.59 -12.90 -2.48
C LEU A 52 25.95 -11.55 -2.80
N VAL A 53 26.39 -10.50 -2.12
CA VAL A 53 25.79 -9.17 -2.30
C VAL A 53 25.95 -8.68 -3.72
N SER A 54 27.11 -8.92 -4.36
CA SER A 54 27.31 -8.62 -5.78
C SER A 54 26.30 -9.37 -6.65
N GLN A 55 26.07 -10.66 -6.37
CA GLN A 55 25.09 -11.48 -7.09
C GLN A 55 23.65 -10.97 -6.92
N ILE A 56 23.24 -10.54 -5.71
CA ILE A 56 21.92 -9.95 -5.44
C ILE A 56 21.75 -8.66 -6.25
N CYS A 57 22.72 -7.75 -6.14
CA CYS A 57 22.63 -6.43 -6.78
C CYS A 57 22.74 -6.49 -8.32
N GLN A 58 23.29 -7.57 -8.86
CA GLN A 58 23.32 -7.83 -10.30
C GLN A 58 22.10 -8.58 -10.82
N HIS A 59 21.11 -8.89 -9.97
CA HIS A 59 19.92 -9.65 -10.35
C HIS A 59 20.28 -11.00 -11.00
N SER A 60 21.37 -11.63 -10.52
CA SER A 60 21.79 -12.94 -11.00
C SER A 60 20.78 -14.03 -10.60
N ALA A 61 20.81 -15.16 -11.32
CA ALA A 61 19.78 -16.21 -11.26
C ALA A 61 19.40 -16.62 -9.82
N SER A 62 18.15 -17.10 -9.66
CA SER A 62 17.49 -17.40 -8.38
C SER A 62 18.43 -17.93 -7.29
N LEU A 63 18.72 -17.08 -6.30
CA LEU A 63 19.50 -17.42 -5.11
C LEU A 63 18.54 -17.98 -4.03
N PRO A 64 18.49 -19.30 -3.79
CA PRO A 64 17.47 -19.90 -2.92
C PRO A 64 17.58 -19.43 -1.45
N TRP A 65 18.75 -18.94 -1.07
CA TRP A 65 19.12 -18.57 0.29
C TRP A 65 19.13 -17.05 0.53
N ALA A 66 18.85 -16.25 -0.52
CA ALA A 66 18.73 -14.79 -0.45
C ALA A 66 17.46 -14.27 -1.17
N ALA A 67 16.42 -15.11 -1.28
CA ALA A 67 15.22 -14.80 -2.06
C ALA A 67 14.49 -13.52 -1.58
N ALA A 68 14.46 -13.25 -0.28
CA ALA A 68 13.85 -12.05 0.26
C ALA A 68 14.63 -10.78 -0.13
N GLN A 69 15.96 -10.87 -0.17
CA GLN A 69 16.85 -9.76 -0.53
C GLN A 69 16.81 -9.46 -2.02
N VAL A 70 16.75 -10.50 -2.86
CA VAL A 70 16.51 -10.35 -4.32
C VAL A 70 15.15 -9.68 -4.56
N SER A 71 14.09 -10.13 -3.87
CA SER A 71 12.78 -9.49 -4.00
C SER A 71 12.80 -8.01 -3.59
N ALA A 72 13.60 -7.63 -2.60
CA ALA A 72 13.75 -6.23 -2.18
C ALA A 72 14.48 -5.37 -3.23
N THR A 73 15.46 -5.92 -3.94
CA THR A 73 16.17 -5.21 -5.02
C THR A 73 15.32 -5.12 -6.29
N ASP A 74 14.65 -6.21 -6.68
CA ASP A 74 13.74 -6.27 -7.83
C ASP A 74 12.59 -5.27 -7.69
N ALA A 75 12.08 -5.12 -6.46
CA ALA A 75 11.09 -4.12 -6.12
C ALA A 75 11.59 -2.72 -6.47
N VAL A 76 12.79 -2.37 -6.04
CA VAL A 76 13.38 -1.05 -6.33
C VAL A 76 13.57 -0.84 -7.82
N ASP A 77 14.10 -1.80 -8.56
CA ASP A 77 14.30 -1.65 -10.01
C ASP A 77 12.97 -1.43 -10.75
N THR A 78 11.92 -2.12 -10.33
CA THR A 78 10.57 -1.94 -10.86
C THR A 78 10.05 -0.50 -10.66
N TYR A 79 10.34 0.12 -9.51
CA TYR A 79 9.94 1.50 -9.23
C TYR A 79 10.92 2.57 -9.74
N GLN A 80 12.22 2.29 -9.74
CA GLN A 80 13.29 3.22 -10.05
C GLN A 80 13.47 3.36 -11.57
N GLY A 81 13.30 2.25 -12.32
CA GLY A 81 13.40 2.24 -13.79
C GLY A 81 12.25 2.97 -14.48
N SER A 82 11.13 3.21 -13.79
CA SER A 82 10.00 3.91 -14.38
C SER A 82 9.14 4.62 -13.32
N HIS A 83 8.96 5.93 -13.47
CA HIS A 83 7.92 6.70 -12.77
C HIS A 83 6.51 6.07 -12.88
N LEU A 84 6.35 5.11 -13.79
CA LEU A 84 5.20 4.26 -13.98
C LEU A 84 4.78 3.52 -12.71
N GLY A 85 5.70 2.99 -11.89
CA GLY A 85 5.31 2.23 -10.68
C GLY A 85 4.52 3.07 -9.67
N VAL A 86 5.03 4.27 -9.37
CA VAL A 86 4.34 5.24 -8.48
C VAL A 86 3.04 5.73 -9.13
N LEU A 87 3.05 5.99 -10.45
CA LEU A 87 1.85 6.41 -11.17
C LEU A 87 0.74 5.34 -11.12
N LEU A 88 1.08 4.06 -11.33
CA LEU A 88 0.14 2.95 -11.26
C LEU A 88 -0.45 2.81 -9.86
N CYS A 89 0.37 2.96 -8.81
CA CYS A 89 -0.11 2.99 -7.42
C CYS A 89 -1.11 4.14 -7.19
N LEU A 90 -0.78 5.36 -7.64
CA LEU A 90 -1.66 6.52 -7.53
C LEU A 90 -2.96 6.35 -8.33
N LEU A 91 -2.91 5.76 -9.52
CA LEU A 91 -4.10 5.47 -10.32
C LEU A 91 -5.00 4.45 -9.63
N ALA A 92 -4.44 3.37 -9.10
CA ALA A 92 -5.20 2.35 -8.37
C ALA A 92 -5.82 2.92 -7.08
N LEU A 93 -5.07 3.72 -6.31
CA LEU A 93 -5.61 4.47 -5.17
C LEU A 93 -6.71 5.44 -5.59
N GLY A 94 -6.56 6.08 -6.75
CA GLY A 94 -7.57 6.99 -7.30
C GLY A 94 -8.87 6.27 -7.62
N LEU A 95 -8.79 5.13 -8.32
CA LEU A 95 -9.93 4.26 -8.59
C LEU A 95 -10.57 3.74 -7.29
N TRP A 96 -9.75 3.37 -6.31
CA TRP A 96 -10.21 2.94 -4.99
C TRP A 96 -10.99 4.03 -4.27
N PHE A 97 -10.46 5.25 -4.20
CA PHE A 97 -11.16 6.38 -3.58
C PHE A 97 -12.43 6.78 -4.33
N LEU A 98 -12.44 6.68 -5.67
CA LEU A 98 -13.65 6.91 -6.46
C LEU A 98 -14.73 5.86 -6.13
N ARG A 99 -14.38 4.57 -6.08
CA ARG A 99 -15.32 3.50 -5.70
C ARG A 99 -15.84 3.71 -4.28
N MET A 100 -14.97 4.09 -3.34
CA MET A 100 -15.35 4.41 -1.96
C MET A 100 -16.28 5.62 -1.87
N ALA A 101 -16.01 6.68 -2.64
CA ALA A 101 -16.86 7.87 -2.68
C ALA A 101 -18.25 7.55 -3.23
N LEU A 102 -18.35 6.69 -4.25
CA LEU A 102 -19.63 6.21 -4.78
C LEU A 102 -20.42 5.45 -3.69
N GLU A 103 -19.75 4.54 -2.98
CA GLU A 103 -20.38 3.73 -1.94
C GLU A 103 -20.91 4.58 -0.77
N LEU A 104 -20.10 5.54 -0.32
CA LEU A 104 -20.48 6.48 0.73
C LEU A 104 -21.61 7.40 0.25
N GLN A 105 -21.57 7.87 -0.99
CA GLN A 105 -22.63 8.71 -1.53
C GLN A 105 -23.98 7.99 -1.54
N VAL A 106 -24.03 6.73 -1.99
CA VAL A 106 -25.26 5.93 -2.00
C VAL A 106 -25.77 5.72 -0.58
N SER A 107 -24.88 5.35 0.34
CA SER A 107 -25.23 5.11 1.74
C SER A 107 -25.74 6.37 2.45
N ILE A 108 -25.07 7.51 2.27
CA ILE A 108 -25.47 8.79 2.86
C ILE A 108 -26.79 9.27 2.25
N SER A 109 -26.97 9.14 0.92
CA SER A 109 -28.22 9.53 0.25
C SER A 109 -29.41 8.73 0.78
N LEU A 110 -29.22 7.43 1.04
CA LEU A 110 -30.23 6.58 1.66
C LEU A 110 -30.56 7.05 3.09
N VAL A 111 -29.55 7.33 3.91
CA VAL A 111 -29.73 7.85 5.28
C VAL A 111 -30.51 9.15 5.25
N LEU A 112 -30.13 10.10 4.39
CA LEU A 112 -30.80 11.38 4.25
C LEU A 112 -32.25 11.20 3.78
N ALA A 113 -32.50 10.38 2.76
CA ALA A 113 -33.84 10.11 2.26
C ALA A 113 -34.74 9.56 3.39
N ILE A 114 -34.27 8.58 4.16
CA ILE A 114 -35.03 8.00 5.28
C ILE A 114 -35.23 9.00 6.41
N TRP A 115 -34.27 9.89 6.64
CA TRP A 115 -34.36 10.91 7.68
C TRP A 115 -35.51 11.89 7.42
N PHE A 116 -35.72 12.27 6.15
CA PHE A 116 -36.76 13.21 5.75
C PHE A 116 -38.15 12.58 5.57
N VAL A 117 -38.26 11.26 5.41
CA VAL A 117 -39.57 10.58 5.33
C VAL A 117 -40.30 10.67 6.68
N PRO A 118 -41.56 11.13 6.72
CA PRO A 118 -42.32 11.23 7.96
C PRO A 118 -42.55 9.86 8.61
N ALA A 119 -42.46 9.83 9.94
CA ALA A 119 -42.58 8.59 10.71
C ALA A 119 -44.02 8.40 11.22
N GLY A 120 -44.67 7.34 10.77
CA GLY A 120 -46.01 6.91 11.18
C GLY A 120 -46.00 5.75 12.18
N ARG A 121 -47.18 5.33 12.66
CA ARG A 121 -47.33 4.08 13.45
C ARG A 121 -47.18 2.85 12.57
N GLN A 122 -47.73 2.90 11.36
CA GLN A 122 -47.69 1.83 10.37
C GLN A 122 -47.01 2.34 9.08
N THR A 123 -46.49 1.42 8.27
CA THR A 123 -45.95 1.79 6.95
C THR A 123 -47.12 1.92 5.98
N ALA A 124 -47.34 3.12 5.46
CA ALA A 124 -48.38 3.41 4.48
C ALA A 124 -47.77 3.50 3.07
N LEU A 125 -48.42 2.81 2.14
CA LEU A 125 -48.09 2.81 0.72
C LEU A 125 -49.30 3.35 -0.03
N THR A 126 -49.12 4.45 -0.77
CA THR A 126 -50.22 5.09 -1.48
C THR A 126 -49.98 4.97 -2.98
N THR A 127 -50.99 4.50 -3.72
CA THR A 127 -50.96 4.48 -5.19
C THR A 127 -51.20 5.89 -5.70
N LEU A 128 -50.33 6.37 -6.59
CA LEU A 128 -50.47 7.72 -7.14
C LEU A 128 -51.64 7.79 -8.14
N PRO A 129 -52.54 8.78 -8.02
CA PRO A 129 -53.62 8.97 -8.98
C PRO A 129 -53.03 9.26 -10.37
N GLY A 130 -53.42 8.48 -11.38
CA GLY A 130 -52.96 8.63 -12.77
C GLY A 130 -51.76 7.77 -13.18
N ARG A 131 -51.18 6.95 -12.29
CA ARG A 131 -50.16 5.92 -12.64
C ARG A 131 -50.46 4.60 -11.94
N GLU A 132 -51.27 3.75 -12.55
CA GLU A 132 -51.81 2.48 -12.02
C GLU A 132 -50.76 1.43 -11.56
N ARG A 133 -49.46 1.67 -11.74
CA ARG A 133 -48.38 0.75 -11.35
C ARG A 133 -47.26 1.40 -10.55
N ARG A 134 -47.47 2.58 -9.95
CA ARG A 134 -46.46 3.19 -9.06
C ARG A 134 -47.00 3.36 -7.66
N VAL A 135 -46.22 2.90 -6.70
CA VAL A 135 -46.53 2.99 -5.28
C VAL A 135 -45.52 3.94 -4.64
N ALA A 136 -46.03 4.99 -4.00
CA ALA A 136 -45.21 5.94 -3.25
C ALA A 136 -45.23 5.58 -1.76
N LEU A 137 -44.07 5.67 -1.12
CA LEU A 137 -43.95 5.52 0.33
C LEU A 137 -44.34 6.84 1.00
N THR A 138 -45.50 6.87 1.66
CA THR A 138 -46.00 8.07 2.34
C THR A 138 -45.52 8.16 3.78
N GLU A 139 -45.62 7.07 4.54
CA GLU A 139 -45.18 7.00 5.93
C GLU A 139 -44.43 5.71 6.22
N ILE A 140 -43.41 5.80 7.09
CA ILE A 140 -42.67 4.64 7.56
C ILE A 140 -42.89 4.42 9.06
N SER A 141 -43.10 3.17 9.48
CA SER A 141 -43.17 2.82 10.91
C SER A 141 -41.86 3.20 11.62
N ARG A 142 -41.96 3.77 12.83
CA ARG A 142 -40.80 4.19 13.65
C ARG A 142 -39.78 3.08 13.86
N ILE A 143 -40.24 1.85 14.14
CA ILE A 143 -39.35 0.70 14.36
C ILE A 143 -38.53 0.44 13.10
N ARG A 144 -39.19 0.39 11.93
CA ARG A 144 -38.52 0.17 10.64
C ARG A 144 -37.54 1.29 10.32
N ARG A 145 -37.91 2.56 10.58
CA ARG A 145 -37.02 3.71 10.39
C ARG A 145 -35.75 3.57 11.21
N VAL A 146 -35.86 3.30 12.51
CA VAL A 146 -34.70 3.12 13.39
C VAL A 146 -33.87 1.92 12.93
N SER A 147 -34.49 0.79 12.60
CA SER A 147 -33.78 -0.39 12.09
C SER A 147 -33.01 -0.09 10.80
N ILE A 148 -33.59 0.60 9.82
CA ILE A 148 -32.89 0.91 8.57
C ILE A 148 -31.77 1.93 8.83
N LEU A 149 -32.00 2.97 9.64
CA LEU A 149 -30.94 3.93 9.99
C LEU A 149 -29.77 3.24 10.69
N LEU A 150 -30.05 2.35 11.66
CA LEU A 150 -29.02 1.58 12.35
C LEU A 150 -28.22 0.71 11.37
N LEU A 151 -28.89 -0.02 10.47
CA LEU A 151 -28.24 -0.83 9.44
C LEU A 151 -27.39 0.01 8.49
N SER A 152 -27.85 1.19 8.10
CA SER A 152 -27.10 2.11 7.25
C SER A 152 -25.86 2.66 7.96
N VAL A 153 -25.94 2.96 9.27
CA VAL A 153 -24.78 3.37 10.06
C VAL A 153 -23.74 2.25 10.11
N PHE A 154 -24.15 1.00 10.34
CA PHE A 154 -23.24 -0.14 10.28
C PHE A 154 -22.62 -0.32 8.90
N ARG A 155 -23.39 -0.18 7.81
CA ARG A 155 -22.89 -0.23 6.43
C ARG A 155 -21.82 0.84 6.20
N ILE A 156 -22.07 2.08 6.60
CA ILE A 156 -21.10 3.18 6.48
C ILE A 156 -19.84 2.88 7.30
N GLY A 157 -19.99 2.38 8.55
CA GLY A 157 -18.86 2.02 9.40
C GLY A 157 -17.97 0.95 8.77
N ILE A 158 -18.57 -0.11 8.21
CA ILE A 158 -17.86 -1.15 7.46
C ILE A 158 -17.18 -0.58 6.23
N ALA A 159 -17.89 0.23 5.43
CA ALA A 159 -17.33 0.85 4.24
C ALA A 159 -16.13 1.76 4.58
N VAL A 160 -16.21 2.57 5.63
CA VAL A 160 -15.09 3.42 6.09
C VAL A 160 -13.91 2.57 6.56
N THR A 161 -14.18 1.52 7.33
CA THR A 161 -13.13 0.60 7.81
C THR A 161 -12.43 -0.07 6.63
N LEU A 162 -13.20 -0.63 5.69
CA LEU A 162 -12.68 -1.26 4.48
C LEU A 162 -11.93 -0.27 3.59
N GLY A 163 -12.43 0.97 3.48
CA GLY A 163 -11.77 2.05 2.75
C GLY A 163 -10.39 2.38 3.32
N ALA A 164 -10.29 2.50 4.64
CA ALA A 164 -9.03 2.77 5.34
C ALA A 164 -8.06 1.58 5.24
N THR A 165 -8.52 0.36 5.52
CA THR A 165 -7.66 -0.84 5.44
C THR A 165 -7.24 -1.12 4.00
N GLY A 166 -8.15 -0.94 3.03
CA GLY A 166 -7.88 -1.12 1.61
C GLY A 166 -6.86 -0.12 1.07
N MET A 167 -6.90 1.14 1.53
CA MET A 167 -5.87 2.13 1.23
C MET A 167 -4.49 1.68 1.74
N VAL A 168 -4.40 1.26 3.00
CA VAL A 168 -3.14 0.78 3.58
C VAL A 168 -2.62 -0.45 2.84
N TYR A 169 -3.50 -1.39 2.49
CA TYR A 169 -3.16 -2.58 1.72
C TYR A 169 -2.60 -2.25 0.34
N LEU A 170 -3.24 -1.33 -0.39
CA LEU A 170 -2.77 -0.89 -1.71
C LEU A 170 -1.43 -0.17 -1.64
N VAL A 171 -1.20 0.68 -0.64
CA VAL A 171 0.09 1.37 -0.46
C VAL A 171 1.22 0.38 -0.15
N ARG A 172 0.94 -0.68 0.62
CA ARG A 172 1.94 -1.68 1.00
C ARG A 172 2.19 -2.75 -0.08
N THR A 173 1.43 -2.74 -1.17
CA THR A 173 1.63 -3.67 -2.29
C THR A 173 2.86 -3.23 -3.10
N VAL A 174 3.89 -4.07 -3.09
CA VAL A 174 5.17 -3.80 -3.76
C VAL A 174 5.08 -4.05 -5.25
N ASP A 175 4.41 -5.13 -5.66
CA ASP A 175 4.34 -5.49 -7.08
C ASP A 175 3.25 -4.69 -7.81
N PRO A 176 3.60 -3.88 -8.83
CA PRO A 176 2.61 -3.10 -9.57
C PRO A 176 1.59 -3.99 -10.31
N SER A 177 2.01 -5.17 -10.76
CA SER A 177 1.13 -6.18 -11.39
C SER A 177 0.02 -6.65 -10.45
N ASN A 178 0.35 -6.80 -9.16
CA ASN A 178 -0.61 -7.22 -8.14
C ASN A 178 -1.50 -6.05 -7.69
N LEU A 179 -1.09 -4.81 -7.91
CA LEU A 179 -1.75 -3.61 -7.40
C LEU A 179 -3.15 -3.40 -8.01
N ILE A 180 -3.29 -3.59 -9.34
CA ILE A 180 -4.59 -3.51 -10.02
C ILE A 180 -5.49 -4.68 -9.61
N LEU A 181 -4.94 -5.89 -9.54
CA LEU A 181 -5.68 -7.09 -9.14
C LEU A 181 -6.22 -6.95 -7.70
N ASN A 182 -5.37 -6.46 -6.79
CA ASN A 182 -5.71 -6.17 -5.40
C ASN A 182 -6.80 -5.09 -5.29
N ALA A 183 -6.71 -4.01 -6.08
CA ALA A 183 -7.72 -2.97 -6.11
C ALA A 183 -9.09 -3.49 -6.61
N MET A 184 -9.09 -4.31 -7.66
CA MET A 184 -10.31 -4.95 -8.16
C MET A 184 -10.91 -5.94 -7.15
N ALA A 185 -10.08 -6.73 -6.47
CA ALA A 185 -10.54 -7.65 -5.44
C ALA A 185 -11.19 -6.90 -4.25
N LEU A 186 -10.60 -5.79 -3.81
CA LEU A 186 -11.20 -4.93 -2.80
C LEU A 186 -12.52 -4.31 -3.28
N ALA A 187 -12.60 -3.89 -4.55
CA ALA A 187 -13.83 -3.37 -5.14
C ALA A 187 -14.93 -4.44 -5.17
N PHE A 188 -14.59 -5.68 -5.50
CA PHE A 188 -15.52 -6.80 -5.45
C PHE A 188 -16.08 -7.02 -4.04
N ILE A 189 -15.26 -6.89 -2.98
CA ILE A 189 -15.74 -7.03 -1.59
C ILE A 189 -16.79 -5.97 -1.25
N LEU A 190 -16.67 -4.75 -1.78
CA LEU A 190 -17.69 -3.71 -1.62
C LEU A 190 -19.01 -4.10 -2.29
N ASP A 191 -18.97 -4.79 -3.43
CA ASP A 191 -20.15 -5.20 -4.22
C ASP A 191 -20.85 -6.47 -3.66
N VAL A 192 -20.26 -7.13 -2.65
CA VAL A 192 -20.81 -8.38 -2.10
C VAL A 192 -22.22 -8.20 -1.55
N ASP A 193 -22.57 -7.04 -1.00
CA ASP A 193 -23.92 -6.82 -0.47
C ASP A 193 -24.99 -6.81 -1.56
N GLU A 194 -24.67 -6.23 -2.73
CA GLU A 194 -25.54 -6.23 -3.90
C GLU A 194 -25.73 -7.64 -4.44
N LEU A 195 -24.66 -8.44 -4.48
CA LEU A 195 -24.70 -9.86 -4.87
C LEU A 195 -25.56 -10.68 -3.88
N LEU A 196 -25.37 -10.47 -2.58
CA LEU A 196 -26.17 -11.14 -1.56
C LEU A 196 -27.64 -10.75 -1.66
N TYR A 197 -27.96 -9.48 -1.93
CA TYR A 197 -29.33 -9.05 -2.19
C TYR A 197 -29.89 -9.72 -3.46
N ALA A 198 -29.10 -9.79 -4.53
CA ALA A 198 -29.50 -10.43 -5.79
C ALA A 198 -29.81 -11.92 -5.61
N VAL A 199 -29.13 -12.63 -4.72
CA VAL A 199 -29.37 -14.07 -4.48
C VAL A 199 -30.45 -14.29 -3.42
N PHE A 200 -30.31 -13.69 -2.25
CA PHE A 200 -31.11 -14.03 -1.07
C PHE A 200 -32.41 -13.23 -0.93
N ALA A 201 -32.58 -12.09 -1.62
CA ALA A 201 -33.81 -11.31 -1.47
C ALA A 201 -34.99 -12.04 -2.15
N PRO A 202 -36.13 -12.23 -1.42
CA PRO A 202 -37.31 -12.90 -1.96
C PRO A 202 -37.82 -12.21 -3.24
N PRO A 203 -38.37 -12.97 -4.21
CA PRO A 203 -38.91 -12.41 -5.46
C PRO A 203 -39.95 -11.30 -5.23
N ARG A 204 -40.76 -11.42 -4.17
CA ARG A 204 -41.76 -10.41 -3.78
C ARG A 204 -41.13 -9.07 -3.41
N VAL A 205 -40.00 -9.08 -2.70
CA VAL A 205 -39.29 -7.84 -2.33
C VAL A 205 -38.68 -7.20 -3.59
N LYS A 206 -38.11 -8.01 -4.48
CA LYS A 206 -37.57 -7.53 -5.75
C LYS A 206 -38.65 -6.93 -6.66
N GLN A 207 -39.82 -7.56 -6.74
CA GLN A 207 -40.98 -7.02 -7.46
C GLN A 207 -41.47 -5.72 -6.84
N LEU A 208 -41.57 -5.66 -5.52
CA LEU A 208 -41.96 -4.45 -4.80
C LEU A 208 -40.98 -3.31 -5.05
N MET A 209 -39.66 -3.56 -4.99
CA MET A 209 -38.62 -2.57 -5.29
C MET A 209 -38.67 -2.04 -6.72
N LYS A 210 -39.14 -2.84 -7.70
CA LYS A 210 -39.32 -2.41 -9.09
C LYS A 210 -40.54 -1.49 -9.28
N VAL A 211 -41.54 -1.61 -8.42
CA VAL A 211 -42.83 -0.89 -8.48
C VAL A 211 -42.81 0.37 -7.61
N LEU A 212 -41.97 0.38 -6.58
CA LEU A 212 -41.75 1.53 -5.72
C LEU A 212 -41.16 2.69 -6.51
N GLU A 213 -41.75 3.87 -6.34
CA GLU A 213 -41.16 5.08 -6.85
C GLU A 213 -39.85 5.39 -6.09
N PRO A 214 -38.81 5.92 -6.76
CA PRO A 214 -37.61 6.35 -6.08
C PRO A 214 -37.99 7.26 -4.92
N LEU A 215 -37.43 6.98 -3.73
CA LEU A 215 -37.64 7.84 -2.57
C LEU A 215 -37.35 9.27 -2.99
N PRO A 216 -38.22 10.24 -2.63
CA PRO A 216 -37.87 11.63 -2.80
C PRO A 216 -36.65 11.86 -1.91
N THR A 217 -35.46 11.75 -2.50
CA THR A 217 -34.30 12.39 -1.92
C THR A 217 -34.75 13.83 -1.79
N CYS A 218 -34.71 14.39 -0.59
CA CYS A 218 -34.72 15.83 -0.48
C CYS A 218 -33.54 16.29 -1.34
N ALA A 219 -33.85 16.63 -2.60
CA ALA A 219 -33.34 17.81 -3.17
C ALA A 219 -33.74 18.85 -2.13
N LEU A 220 -32.87 19.06 -1.13
CA LEU A 220 -32.57 20.42 -0.74
C LEU A 220 -32.63 21.16 -2.06
N THR A 221 -33.51 22.14 -2.18
CA THR A 221 -33.52 23.08 -3.29
C THR A 221 -32.20 23.86 -3.19
N VAL A 222 -31.09 23.14 -3.34
CA VAL A 222 -29.77 23.66 -3.52
C VAL A 222 -29.92 24.37 -4.83
N ALA A 223 -29.86 25.70 -4.74
CA ALA A 223 -29.95 26.56 -5.89
C ALA A 223 -29.10 25.98 -7.02
N PRO A 224 -29.49 26.13 -8.30
CA PRO A 224 -28.78 25.53 -9.43
C PRO A 224 -27.26 25.75 -9.40
N ARG A 225 -26.79 26.86 -8.78
CA ARG A 225 -25.38 27.12 -8.46
C ARG A 225 -24.69 26.03 -7.63
N PHE A 226 -25.31 25.49 -6.58
CA PHE A 226 -24.72 24.46 -5.72
C PHE A 226 -24.60 23.10 -6.40
N ARG A 227 -25.51 22.78 -7.33
CA ARG A 227 -25.41 21.56 -8.14
C ARG A 227 -24.17 21.58 -9.04
N THR A 228 -23.81 22.74 -9.58
CA THR A 228 -22.58 22.93 -10.37
C THR A 228 -21.31 22.83 -9.51
N ILE A 229 -21.37 23.22 -8.23
CA ILE A 229 -20.22 23.18 -7.30
C ILE A 229 -19.99 21.77 -6.73
N ALA A 230 -21.02 20.92 -6.65
CA ALA A 230 -20.91 19.60 -6.04
C ALA A 230 -19.94 18.65 -6.77
N ALA A 231 -19.91 18.68 -8.11
CA ALA A 231 -19.01 17.84 -8.90
C ALA A 231 -17.52 18.19 -8.72
N PRO A 232 -17.08 19.46 -8.89
CA PRO A 232 -15.69 19.82 -8.65
C PRO A 232 -15.31 19.63 -7.19
N LEU A 233 -16.22 19.87 -6.23
CA LEU A 233 -15.94 19.60 -4.82
C LEU A 233 -15.61 18.12 -4.58
N LYS A 234 -16.38 17.19 -5.15
CA LYS A 234 -16.09 15.74 -5.04
C LYS A 234 -14.74 15.39 -5.66
N LEU A 235 -14.43 15.93 -6.84
CA LEU A 235 -13.12 15.73 -7.47
C LEU A 235 -11.99 16.28 -6.58
N CYS A 236 -12.14 17.48 -6.05
CA CYS A 236 -11.20 18.08 -5.12
C CYS A 236 -11.01 17.22 -3.86
N THR A 237 -12.08 16.62 -3.32
CA THR A 237 -11.95 15.71 -2.16
C THR A 237 -11.14 14.46 -2.50
N VAL A 238 -11.33 13.84 -3.67
CA VAL A 238 -10.54 12.68 -4.10
C VAL A 238 -9.08 13.05 -4.32
N VAL A 239 -8.82 14.18 -4.99
CA VAL A 239 -7.45 14.68 -5.20
C VAL A 239 -6.78 15.00 -3.85
N ALA A 240 -7.48 15.62 -2.92
CA ALA A 240 -6.95 15.91 -1.59
C ALA A 240 -6.61 14.63 -0.81
N LEU A 241 -7.47 13.60 -0.87
CA LEU A 241 -7.19 12.29 -0.28
C LEU A 241 -5.99 11.60 -0.92
N LEU A 242 -5.83 11.69 -2.25
CA LEU A 242 -4.67 11.17 -2.96
C LEU A 242 -3.38 11.86 -2.52
N VAL A 243 -3.37 13.20 -2.50
CA VAL A 243 -2.21 13.98 -2.06
C VAL A 243 -1.88 13.68 -0.61
N MET A 244 -2.89 13.62 0.27
CA MET A 244 -2.70 13.28 1.67
C MET A 244 -2.12 11.87 1.84
N THR A 245 -2.64 10.87 1.12
CA THR A 245 -2.13 9.49 1.15
C THR A 245 -0.71 9.40 0.59
N TYR A 246 -0.40 10.17 -0.46
CA TYR A 246 0.94 10.24 -1.02
C TYR A 246 1.94 10.76 0.01
N ILE A 247 1.65 11.88 0.65
CA ILE A 247 2.56 12.52 1.61
C ILE A 247 2.71 11.67 2.88
N THR A 248 1.62 11.10 3.39
CA THR A 248 1.60 10.44 4.71
C THR A 248 1.99 8.97 4.68
N MET A 249 1.71 8.25 3.58
CA MET A 249 1.85 6.79 3.53
C MET A 249 2.77 6.35 2.38
N LEU A 250 2.46 6.74 1.14
CA LEU A 250 3.17 6.22 -0.03
C LEU A 250 4.61 6.74 -0.14
N GLY A 251 4.83 8.03 0.09
CA GLY A 251 6.15 8.66 0.12
C GLY A 251 7.11 8.03 1.13
N PRO A 252 6.75 7.94 2.43
CA PRO A 252 7.62 7.30 3.42
C PRO A 252 7.78 5.79 3.17
N PHE A 253 6.75 5.09 2.68
CA PHE A 253 6.90 3.69 2.28
C PHE A 253 7.94 3.53 1.16
N TYR A 254 7.83 4.34 0.12
CA TYR A 254 8.80 4.35 -0.98
C TYR A 254 10.22 4.67 -0.51
N GLY A 255 10.37 5.64 0.40
CA GLY A 255 11.66 5.96 1.02
C GLY A 255 12.28 4.74 1.74
N ARG A 256 11.47 3.93 2.44
CA ARG A 256 11.94 2.70 3.10
C ARG A 256 12.36 1.62 2.10
N VAL A 257 11.61 1.46 1.00
CA VAL A 257 11.98 0.52 -0.09
C VAL A 257 13.30 0.92 -0.73
N MET A 258 13.50 2.20 -1.03
CA MET A 258 14.78 2.72 -1.53
C MET A 258 15.92 2.54 -0.53
N MET A 259 15.64 2.74 0.77
CA MET A 259 16.62 2.51 1.83
C MET A 259 17.01 1.03 1.94
N ALA A 260 16.08 0.09 1.75
CA ALA A 260 16.37 -1.34 1.76
C ALA A 260 17.38 -1.73 0.66
N SER A 261 17.16 -1.28 -0.58
CA SER A 261 18.11 -1.50 -1.68
C SER A 261 19.43 -0.77 -1.44
N ALA A 262 19.40 0.47 -0.93
CA ALA A 262 20.63 1.18 -0.58
C ALA A 262 21.42 0.44 0.52
N ILE A 263 20.75 -0.13 1.52
CA ILE A 263 21.39 -0.95 2.56
C ILE A 263 22.07 -2.15 1.95
N LEU A 264 21.49 -2.82 0.95
CA LEU A 264 22.10 -4.00 0.31
C LEU A 264 23.20 -3.61 -0.69
N CYS A 265 22.93 -2.65 -1.58
CA CYS A 265 23.69 -2.42 -2.80
C CYS A 265 24.53 -1.12 -2.82
N SER A 266 24.52 -0.30 -1.77
CA SER A 266 25.44 0.84 -1.73
C SER A 266 26.90 0.41 -1.48
N GLY A 267 27.89 1.23 -1.85
CA GLY A 267 29.29 1.01 -1.45
C GLY A 267 30.01 -0.14 -2.18
N LYS A 268 31.11 -0.65 -1.58
CA LYS A 268 31.88 -1.76 -2.15
C LYS A 268 31.14 -3.08 -1.91
N GLN A 269 30.88 -3.81 -3.00
CA GLN A 269 30.22 -5.12 -2.98
C GLN A 269 31.21 -6.26 -3.27
N ASP A 270 32.29 -5.95 -4.00
CA ASP A 270 33.23 -6.92 -4.58
C ASP A 270 34.29 -7.40 -3.57
N PHE A 271 33.87 -7.85 -2.39
CA PHE A 271 34.77 -8.45 -1.40
C PHE A 271 34.10 -9.57 -0.62
N VAL A 272 34.90 -10.51 -0.14
CA VAL A 272 34.49 -11.58 0.75
C VAL A 272 35.43 -11.68 1.94
N TYR A 273 34.92 -12.19 3.06
CA TYR A 273 35.70 -12.48 4.25
C TYR A 273 35.48 -13.91 4.73
N GLY A 274 36.46 -14.45 5.44
CA GLY A 274 36.39 -15.77 6.05
C GLY A 274 37.31 -15.89 7.25
N LEU A 275 36.95 -16.77 8.19
CA LEU A 275 37.82 -17.13 9.30
C LEU A 275 38.75 -18.25 8.83
N ASN A 276 40.05 -18.03 8.88
CA ASN A 276 41.00 -19.09 8.63
C ASN A 276 41.13 -19.98 9.87
N HIS A 277 40.76 -21.25 9.72
CA HIS A 277 40.75 -22.22 10.82
C HIS A 277 42.13 -22.50 11.43
N ALA A 278 43.22 -22.27 10.68
CA ALA A 278 44.58 -22.50 11.19
C ALA A 278 45.09 -21.33 12.04
N SER A 279 44.77 -20.10 11.66
CA SER A 279 45.27 -18.89 12.33
C SER A 279 44.29 -18.27 13.32
N GLY A 280 42.99 -18.56 13.17
CA GLY A 280 41.92 -17.87 13.91
C GLY A 280 41.76 -16.40 13.52
N ILE A 281 42.35 -15.97 12.40
CA ILE A 281 42.29 -14.58 11.91
C ILE A 281 41.23 -14.47 10.82
N MET A 282 40.49 -13.35 10.84
CA MET A 282 39.55 -12.99 9.78
C MET A 282 40.33 -12.42 8.59
N GLU A 283 40.22 -13.08 7.45
CA GLU A 283 40.82 -12.66 6.19
C GLU A 283 39.77 -12.03 5.30
N VAL A 284 40.16 -10.99 4.57
CA VAL A 284 39.32 -10.30 3.60
C VAL A 284 40.05 -10.30 2.28
N THR A 285 39.36 -10.70 1.21
CA THR A 285 39.87 -10.67 -0.16
C THR A 285 38.85 -10.03 -1.08
N ALA A 286 39.33 -9.43 -2.18
CA ALA A 286 38.46 -8.99 -3.25
C ALA A 286 37.74 -10.20 -3.86
N SER A 287 36.46 -10.03 -4.19
CA SER A 287 35.71 -11.01 -4.99
C SER A 287 35.84 -10.67 -6.47
N ALA A 288 35.54 -11.62 -7.34
CA ALA A 288 35.38 -11.32 -8.76
C ALA A 288 34.29 -10.26 -8.91
N ARG A 289 34.54 -9.29 -9.79
CA ARG A 289 33.54 -8.31 -10.19
C ARG A 289 32.66 -8.97 -11.24
N GLY A 290 31.34 -8.87 -11.11
CA GLY A 290 30.46 -9.36 -12.14
C GLY A 290 30.69 -8.60 -13.44
N SER A 291 31.37 -9.26 -14.38
CA SER A 291 31.52 -8.75 -15.74
C SER A 291 30.19 -8.97 -16.44
N THR A 292 29.37 -7.92 -16.52
CA THR A 292 28.34 -7.85 -17.56
C THR A 292 29.05 -7.83 -18.91
N GLY A 293 29.30 -9.00 -19.50
CA GLY A 293 29.53 -9.18 -20.94
C GLY A 293 30.81 -8.58 -21.54
N GLY A 294 31.95 -8.61 -20.83
CA GLY A 294 33.25 -8.30 -21.42
C GLY A 294 34.25 -9.40 -21.11
N LEU A 295 34.66 -10.17 -22.13
CA LEU A 295 35.75 -11.15 -22.06
C LEU A 295 37.01 -10.47 -21.51
N ALA A 296 37.29 -10.65 -20.22
CA ALA A 296 38.62 -10.41 -19.68
C ALA A 296 39.54 -11.49 -20.27
N GLY A 297 40.60 -11.04 -20.95
CA GLY A 297 41.55 -11.93 -21.62
C GLY A 297 42.23 -12.91 -20.64
N PRO A 298 42.71 -14.05 -21.14
CA PRO A 298 43.39 -15.05 -20.32
C PRO A 298 44.78 -14.51 -19.95
N GLY A 299 44.96 -14.02 -18.72
CA GLY A 299 46.26 -13.45 -18.34
C GLY A 299 46.53 -13.18 -16.87
N GLU A 300 45.52 -13.10 -15.99
CA GLU A 300 45.77 -12.79 -14.58
C GLU A 300 45.20 -13.87 -13.66
N HIS A 301 45.93 -14.98 -13.58
CA HIS A 301 45.99 -15.75 -12.35
C HIS A 301 46.75 -14.92 -11.31
N CYS A 302 46.03 -14.10 -10.54
CA CYS A 302 46.54 -13.67 -9.24
C CYS A 302 46.18 -14.74 -8.21
N PRO A 303 47.15 -15.49 -7.65
CA PRO A 303 46.92 -16.13 -6.36
C PRO A 303 46.78 -15.00 -5.34
N ALA A 304 45.55 -14.73 -4.89
CA ALA A 304 45.30 -13.80 -3.80
C ALA A 304 45.85 -14.41 -2.49
N VAL A 305 47.17 -14.27 -2.30
CA VAL A 305 47.84 -14.44 -1.03
C VAL A 305 47.67 -13.12 -0.27
N PHE A 306 46.83 -13.18 0.76
CA PHE A 306 46.98 -12.46 2.03
C PHE A 306 47.76 -11.15 2.01
N ALA A 307 47.03 -10.05 2.01
CA ALA A 307 47.49 -8.84 2.66
C ALA A 307 46.37 -8.38 3.60
N VAL A 308 46.59 -8.59 4.90
CA VAL A 308 45.85 -7.90 5.96
C VAL A 308 46.20 -6.41 5.83
N ALA A 309 45.39 -5.67 5.08
CA ALA A 309 45.48 -4.23 5.01
C ALA A 309 44.53 -3.60 6.03
N PHE A 310 45.03 -3.41 7.25
CA PHE A 310 44.46 -2.45 8.20
C PHE A 310 45.57 -1.70 8.91
N PRO A 311 45.92 -0.49 8.42
CA PRO A 311 46.29 0.58 9.35
C PRO A 311 45.57 1.92 9.08
N GLU A 312 44.60 2.01 8.17
CA GLU A 312 44.01 3.30 7.77
C GLU A 312 42.63 3.63 8.35
N LEU A 313 41.98 2.73 9.08
CA LEU A 313 40.67 2.99 9.71
C LEU A 313 40.73 3.66 11.10
N LEU A 314 41.89 4.19 11.48
CA LEU A 314 42.05 5.07 12.66
C LEU A 314 42.45 6.50 12.30
N SER A 315 42.42 6.91 11.02
CA SER A 315 42.54 8.33 10.68
C SER A 315 41.19 9.02 10.80
N GLU A 316 41.12 9.87 11.81
CA GLU A 316 40.02 10.75 12.18
C GLU A 316 39.88 11.89 11.15
N GLU A 317 39.46 11.60 9.92
CA GLU A 317 39.05 12.64 8.96
C GLU A 317 37.64 12.36 8.43
N SER A 318 36.69 13.11 8.99
CA SER A 318 35.30 13.14 8.56
C SER A 318 35.17 13.65 7.11
N PRO A 319 34.56 12.92 6.17
CA PRO A 319 34.15 13.51 4.92
C PRO A 319 32.90 14.38 5.16
N ARG A 320 33.00 15.67 4.85
CA ARG A 320 31.84 16.57 4.76
C ARG A 320 30.94 16.09 3.62
N PHE A 321 29.82 15.47 3.95
CA PHE A 321 28.75 15.22 2.98
C PHE A 321 28.18 16.55 2.52
N ASN A 322 28.51 16.93 1.29
CA ASN A 322 27.89 18.06 0.61
C ASN A 322 26.59 17.56 -0.03
N MET A 323 25.48 17.66 0.71
CA MET A 323 24.14 17.38 0.16
C MET A 323 23.76 18.46 -0.86
N SER A 324 23.32 18.03 -2.04
CA SER A 324 22.82 18.92 -3.08
C SER A 324 21.51 19.61 -2.68
N PRO A 325 21.31 20.92 -2.97
CA PRO A 325 20.21 21.73 -2.38
C PRO A 325 18.78 21.44 -2.86
N TRP A 326 18.53 20.47 -3.73
CA TRP A 326 17.22 20.33 -4.40
C TRP A 326 16.29 19.25 -3.79
N LEU A 327 16.65 18.67 -2.64
CA LEU A 327 15.91 17.54 -2.03
C LEU A 327 15.28 17.86 -0.66
N VAL A 328 14.84 19.10 -0.43
CA VAL A 328 14.01 19.45 0.74
C VAL A 328 12.74 20.18 0.30
N PRO A 329 11.56 19.55 0.34
CA PRO A 329 10.32 20.25 0.63
C PRO A 329 10.25 20.48 2.14
N ALA A 330 10.00 21.73 2.51
CA ALA A 330 9.92 22.27 3.87
C ALA A 330 9.30 21.32 4.92
N LEU A 331 10.16 20.74 5.75
CA LEU A 331 9.82 20.29 7.10
C LEU A 331 10.43 21.31 8.08
N SER A 332 9.58 21.89 8.92
CA SER A 332 9.91 22.94 9.89
C SER A 332 11.05 22.53 10.82
N TRP A 333 12.07 23.38 10.90
CA TRP A 333 13.33 23.22 11.65
C TRP A 333 13.21 23.22 13.19
N ASP A 334 12.01 23.19 13.77
CA ASP A 334 11.82 23.36 15.22
C ASP A 334 11.92 22.06 16.04
N SER A 335 12.02 20.88 15.42
CA SER A 335 12.04 19.60 16.17
C SER A 335 13.42 19.01 16.49
N VAL A 336 14.54 19.67 16.14
CA VAL A 336 15.91 19.11 16.33
C VAL A 336 16.66 19.71 17.54
N ARG A 337 16.02 20.57 18.34
CA ARG A 337 16.68 21.20 19.51
C ARG A 337 16.72 20.36 20.79
N GLY A 338 16.22 19.12 20.79
CA GLY A 338 16.08 18.29 22.00
C GLY A 338 17.24 17.34 22.34
N PHE A 339 18.27 17.19 21.49
CA PHE A 339 19.28 16.12 21.65
C PHE A 339 20.69 16.61 22.00
N ARG A 340 20.79 17.71 22.75
CA ARG A 340 22.07 18.30 23.15
C ARG A 340 22.20 18.55 24.65
N GLU A 341 21.65 17.67 25.48
CA GLU A 341 22.05 17.54 26.89
C GLU A 341 21.95 16.08 27.32
N LEU A 342 23.05 15.34 27.15
CA LEU A 342 23.47 14.19 27.97
C LEU A 342 24.97 14.07 27.73
N ARG A 343 25.72 14.74 28.59
CA ARG A 343 27.17 14.62 28.78
C ARG A 343 27.42 13.75 30.00
#